data_AF-A0A350QW23-F1
#
_entry.id   AF-A0A350QW23-F1
#
_cell.length_a   1.000
_cell.length_b   1.000
_cell.length_c   1.000
_cell.angle_alpha   90.00
_cell.angle_beta   90.00
_cell.angle_gamma   90.00
#
_symmetry.space_group_name_H-M   'P 1'
#
loop_
_entity.id
_entity.type
_entity.pdbx_description
1 polymer ?
#
loop_
_entity_poly.entity_id
_entity_poly.type
_entity_poly.pdbx_seq_one_letter_code
_entity_poly.pdbx_strand_id
1 'polypeptide(L)' 'CSAKPNVILVFIDDMGWGDFSCFGNEAAQTPNIDRLAKEGIRFEQFYV' A
#
# COMPACT_ATOMS: atom_id res chain seq x y z
N CYS A 1 -8.72 24.61 -14.79
CA CYS A 1 -9.29 23.30 -15.16
C CYS A 1 -8.38 22.21 -14.61
N SER A 2 -8.85 21.32 -13.74
CA SER A 2 -8.03 20.17 -13.32
C SER A 2 -7.99 19.16 -14.47
N ALA A 3 -6.79 18.74 -14.87
CA ALA A 3 -6.65 17.62 -15.79
C ALA A 3 -7.31 16.37 -15.17
N LYS A 4 -7.85 15.48 -16.01
CA LYS A 4 -8.35 14.19 -15.56
C LYS A 4 -7.19 13.40 -14.94
N PRO A 5 -7.32 12.85 -13.72
CA PRO A 5 -6.24 12.11 -13.10
C PRO A 5 -5.98 10.79 -13.84
N ASN A 6 -4.72 10.34 -13.81
CA ASN A 6 -4.38 8.97 -14.17
C ASN A 6 -4.74 8.04 -13.00
N VAL A 7 -5.20 6.82 -13.31
CA VAL A 7 -5.52 5.81 -12.30
C VAL A 7 -4.65 4.58 -12.56
N ILE A 8 -3.91 4.15 -11.54
CA ILE A 8 -3.04 2.97 -11.59
C ILE A 8 -3.54 2.00 -10.52
N LEU A 9 -3.88 0.78 -10.92
CA LEU A 9 -4.21 -0.32 -10.02
C LEU A 9 -3.04 -1.30 -9.99
N VAL A 10 -2.51 -1.56 -8.80
CA VAL A 10 -1.49 -2.58 -8.56
C VAL A 10 -2.13 -3.68 -7.73
N PHE A 11 -2.19 -4.89 -8.29
CA PHE A 11 -2.70 -6.08 -7.62
C PHE A 11 -1.55 -7.07 -7.47
N ILE A 12 -1.36 -7.59 -6.26
CA ILE A 12 -0.20 -8.43 -5.91
C ILE A 12 -0.73 -9.80 -5.52
N ASP A 13 -0.14 -10.83 -6.11
CA ASP A 13 -0.52 -12.23 -5.91
C ASP A 13 -0.05 -12.72 -4.53
N ASP A 14 -0.92 -13.44 -3.81
CA ASP A 14 -0.66 -14.08 -2.51
C ASP A 14 -0.04 -13.21 -1.41
N MET A 15 -0.15 -11.88 -1.50
CA MET A 15 0.41 -10.99 -0.49
C MET A 15 -0.42 -10.97 0.80
N GLY A 16 0.23 -11.29 1.91
CA GLY A 16 -0.36 -11.32 3.24
C GLY A 16 -0.49 -9.93 3.88
N TRP A 17 -1.40 -9.84 4.84
CA TRP A 17 -1.63 -8.63 5.63
C TRP A 17 -0.36 -8.06 6.29
N GLY A 18 0.47 -8.95 6.83
CA GLY A 18 1.67 -8.59 7.57
C GLY A 18 2.94 -8.49 6.72
N ASP A 19 2.85 -8.50 5.39
CA ASP A 19 4.05 -8.55 4.54
C ASP A 19 4.75 -7.20 4.41
N PHE A 20 4.04 -6.08 4.64
CA PHE A 20 4.63 -4.75 4.58
C PHE A 20 5.07 -4.23 5.95
N SER A 21 6.16 -3.46 5.97
CA SER A 21 6.66 -2.79 7.17
C SER A 21 5.63 -1.83 7.77
N CYS A 22 4.84 -1.14 6.95
CA CYS A 22 3.73 -0.29 7.44
C CYS A 22 2.56 -1.04 8.09
N PHE A 23 2.54 -2.38 8.04
CA PHE A 23 1.63 -3.25 8.80
C PHE A 23 2.33 -4.01 9.93
N GLY A 24 3.55 -3.64 10.28
CA GLY A 24 4.28 -4.18 11.44
C GLY A 24 5.29 -5.27 11.12
N ASN A 25 5.63 -5.50 9.85
CA ASN A 25 6.72 -6.41 9.52
C ASN A 25 8.08 -5.82 9.93
N GLU A 26 8.80 -6.47 10.83
CA GLU A 26 10.13 -6.02 11.28
C GLU A 26 11.29 -6.52 10.40
N ALA A 27 11.05 -7.55 9.58
CA ALA A 27 12.07 -8.17 8.73
C ALA A 27 12.07 -7.61 7.30
N ALA A 28 10.89 -7.32 6.74
CA ALA A 28 10.75 -6.75 5.42
C ALA A 28 10.94 -5.23 5.45
N GLN A 29 11.71 -4.71 4.49
CA GLN A 29 11.85 -3.26 4.30
C GLN A 29 11.12 -2.87 3.01
N THR A 30 9.98 -2.18 3.14
CA THR A 30 9.17 -1.75 1.98
C THR A 30 9.02 -0.23 1.90
N PRO A 31 10.13 0.53 1.75
CA PRO A 31 10.13 1.98 1.89
C PRO A 31 9.23 2.72 0.89
N ASN A 32 9.05 2.17 -0.32
CA ASN A 32 8.15 2.76 -1.32
C ASN A 32 6.68 2.60 -0.92
N ILE A 33 6.31 1.46 -0.35
CA ILE A 33 4.94 1.21 0.13
C ILE A 33 4.68 1.99 1.41
N ASP A 34 5.66 2.08 2.31
CA ASP A 34 5.58 2.91 3.52
C ASP A 34 5.34 4.39 3.17
N ARG A 35 6.03 4.88 2.14
CA ARG A 35 5.81 6.24 1.62
C ARG A 35 4.41 6.42 1.06
N LEU A 36 3.91 5.47 0.26
CA LEU A 36 2.53 5.49 -0.26
C LEU A 36 1.49 5.48 0.88
N ALA A 37 1.70 4.67 1.91
CA ALA A 37 0.83 4.61 3.09
C ALA A 37 0.84 5.92 3.88
N LYS A 38 1.99 6.60 3.98
CA LYS A 38 2.14 7.90 4.68
C LYS A 38 1.56 9.08 3.90
N GLU A 39 1.68 9.07 2.57
CA GLU A 39 1.20 10.15 1.70
C GLU A 39 -0.29 9.99 1.33
N GLY A 40 -0.87 8.81 1.57
CA GLY A 40 -2.24 8.47 1.21
C GLY A 40 -3.08 7.95 2.36
N ILE A 41 -3.96 6.99 2.04
CA ILE A 41 -4.83 6.31 3.00
C ILE A 41 -4.42 4.83 3.04
N ARG A 42 -4.07 4.36 4.24
CA ARG A 42 -3.80 2.95 4.53
C ARG A 42 -5.03 2.37 5.25
N PHE A 43 -5.70 1.41 4.63
CA PHE A 43 -6.83 0.72 5.25
C PHE A 43 -6.30 -0.34 6.22
N GLU A 44 -6.83 -0.36 7.44
CA GLU A 44 -6.49 -1.36 8.46
C GLU A 44 -7.41 -2.59 8.42
N GLN A 45 -8.51 -2.53 7.64
CA GLN A 45 -9.45 -3.62 7.42
C GLN A 45 -9.91 -3.57 5.95
N PHE A 46 -9.34 -4.45 5.12
CA PHE A 46 -9.70 -4.64 3.72
C PHE A 46 -9.91 -6.14 3.47
N TYR A 47 -10.95 -6.49 2.73
CA TYR A 47 -11.36 -7.87 2.48
C TYR A 47 -11.39 -8.15 0.98
N VAL A 48 -11.05 -9.39 0.61
CA VAL A 48 -11.08 -9.90 -0.78
C VAL A 48 -12.36 -10.68 -1.02
#